data_AF-A0A3S0ZCE0-F1
#
_entry.id   AF-A0A3S0ZCE0-F1
#
_cell.length_a   1.000
_cell.length_b   1.000
_cell.length_c   1.000
_cell.angle_alpha   90.00
_cell.angle_beta   90.00
_cell.angle_gamma   90.00
#
_symmetry.space_group_name_H-M   'P 1'
#
loop_
_entity.id
_entity.type
_entity.pdbx_description
1 polymer ?
#
loop_
_entity_poly.entity_id
_entity_poly.type
_entity_poly.pdbx_seq_one_letter_code
_entity_poly.pdbx_strand_id
1 'polypeptide(L)'
;DEPLSFPLSSCGSKIYESLKTESLSWHISPQTLRLGAQETRSRWRQQTEEDHLDHSRHVAYRGLLELADCGDPLLKRKLVRKCDFSSFDTFLQSYFSTSHFSEEKISSGKLALTDLYTKYKDDFRLIEIFTALQTLVQPVIESLIYHDRLLWLREQGYSNVKIVPVFNEAVSPRNLAIVVIK
;
A
#
# COMPACT_ATOMS: atom_id res chain seq x y z
N ASP A 1 7.21 -21.15 2.71
CA ASP A 1 7.30 -20.06 1.73
C ASP A 1 8.11 -20.51 0.53
N GLU A 2 7.43 -20.87 -0.57
CA GLU A 2 8.12 -20.98 -1.84
C GLU A 2 8.62 -19.59 -2.24
N PRO A 3 9.89 -19.44 -2.64
CA PRO A 3 10.37 -18.16 -3.13
C PRO A 3 9.54 -17.79 -4.37
N LEU A 4 8.89 -16.62 -4.33
CA LEU A 4 8.27 -16.04 -5.52
C LEU A 4 9.28 -16.14 -6.67
N SER A 5 8.95 -16.92 -7.70
CA SER A 5 9.68 -16.93 -8.97
C SER A 5 9.41 -15.59 -9.64
N PHE A 6 10.13 -14.56 -9.21
CA PHE A 6 10.14 -13.24 -9.81
C PHE A 6 11.23 -13.29 -10.88
N PRO A 7 10.92 -13.30 -12.20
CA PRO A 7 11.95 -13.49 -13.22
C PRO A 7 12.94 -12.33 -13.21
N LEU A 8 14.16 -12.48 -12.70
CA LEU A 8 15.13 -11.39 -12.73
C LEU A 8 15.96 -11.48 -13.99
N SER A 9 16.41 -10.34 -14.53
CA SER A 9 17.47 -10.36 -15.55
C SER A 9 18.74 -11.03 -15.02
N SER A 10 19.66 -11.37 -15.90
CA SER A 10 20.96 -11.92 -15.52
C SER A 10 21.74 -10.95 -14.63
N CYS A 11 21.60 -9.64 -14.86
CA CYS A 11 22.16 -8.59 -14.01
C CYS A 11 21.46 -8.53 -12.64
N GLY A 12 20.12 -8.47 -12.63
CA GLY A 12 19.33 -8.42 -11.40
C GLY A 12 19.56 -9.64 -10.52
N SER A 13 19.67 -10.83 -11.13
CA SER A 13 19.99 -12.08 -10.44
C SER A 13 21.37 -12.02 -9.78
N LYS A 14 22.41 -11.52 -10.46
CA LYS A 14 23.75 -11.36 -9.89
C LYS A 14 23.78 -10.42 -8.69
N ILE A 15 23.10 -9.27 -8.80
CA ILE A 15 23.00 -8.31 -7.70
C ILE A 15 22.25 -8.94 -6.52
N TYR A 16 21.13 -9.62 -6.79
CA TYR A 16 20.32 -10.29 -5.78
C TYR A 16 21.12 -11.36 -5.02
N GLU A 17 21.90 -12.19 -5.72
CA GLU A 17 22.77 -13.18 -5.09
C GLU A 17 23.92 -12.53 -4.30
N SER A 18 24.54 -11.46 -4.80
CA SER A 18 25.56 -10.70 -4.05
C SER A 18 25.00 -10.16 -2.73
N LEU A 19 23.81 -9.54 -2.77
CA LEU A 19 23.17 -8.97 -1.60
C LEU A 19 22.78 -10.02 -0.56
N LYS A 20 22.35 -11.21 -1.00
CA LYS A 20 22.13 -12.35 -0.10
C LYS A 20 23.40 -12.81 0.60
N THR A 21 24.53 -12.80 -0.09
CA THR A 21 25.82 -13.20 0.50
C THR A 21 26.34 -12.17 1.50
N GLU A 22 26.11 -10.88 1.25
CA GLU A 22 26.50 -9.78 2.14
C GLU A 22 25.55 -9.62 3.34
N SER A 23 24.28 -9.94 3.16
CA SER A 23 23.26 -9.89 4.20
C SER A 23 22.22 -11.00 4.03
N LEU A 24 22.33 -12.03 4.87
CA LEU A 24 21.40 -13.17 4.90
C LEU A 24 19.93 -12.78 5.12
N SER A 25 19.67 -11.59 5.67
CA SER A 25 18.32 -11.08 5.91
C SER A 25 17.74 -10.28 4.73
N TRP A 26 18.57 -9.94 3.73
CA TRP A 26 18.12 -9.12 2.63
C TRP A 26 17.24 -9.93 1.66
N HIS A 27 16.04 -9.43 1.45
CA HIS A 27 15.09 -9.96 0.47
C HIS A 27 14.27 -8.81 -0.09
N ILE A 28 13.79 -8.96 -1.32
CA ILE A 28 12.82 -8.03 -1.89
C ILE A 28 11.51 -8.21 -1.11
N SER A 29 11.22 -7.27 -0.23
CA SER A 29 10.01 -7.34 0.59
C SER A 29 8.76 -7.19 -0.29
N PRO A 30 7.67 -7.94 -0.04
CA PRO A 30 6.39 -7.72 -0.70
C PRO A 30 5.90 -6.27 -0.57
N GLN A 31 6.29 -5.56 0.48
CA GLN A 31 5.99 -4.15 0.72
C GLN A 31 6.70 -3.25 -0.30
N THR A 32 7.95 -3.54 -0.64
CA THR A 32 8.69 -2.85 -1.72
C THR A 32 7.99 -3.02 -3.06
N LEU A 33 7.57 -4.25 -3.40
CA LEU A 33 6.85 -4.51 -4.65
C LEU A 33 5.48 -3.81 -4.69
N ARG A 34 4.76 -3.80 -3.56
CA ARG A 34 3.49 -3.06 -3.43
C ARG A 34 3.70 -1.55 -3.60
N LEU A 35 4.79 -1.01 -3.02
CA LEU A 35 5.15 0.39 -3.16
C LEU A 35 5.39 0.74 -4.63
N GLY A 36 6.10 -0.09 -5.40
CA GLY A 36 6.29 0.12 -6.84
C GLY A 36 4.99 0.17 -7.64
N ALA A 37 3.92 -0.48 -7.15
CA ALA A 37 2.59 -0.49 -7.76
C ALA A 37 1.60 0.50 -7.10
N GLN A 38 2.07 1.34 -6.18
CA GLN A 38 1.26 2.34 -5.49
C GLN A 38 0.89 3.50 -6.42
N GLU A 39 -0.04 4.32 -5.95
CA GLU A 39 -0.39 5.58 -6.58
C GLU A 39 0.80 6.51 -6.81
N THR A 40 0.80 7.18 -7.97
CA THR A 40 1.92 8.02 -8.40
C THR A 40 1.87 9.40 -7.77
N ARG A 41 3.04 10.05 -7.69
CA ARG A 41 3.16 11.45 -7.23
C ARG A 41 2.28 12.43 -8.02
N SER A 42 1.98 12.13 -9.28
CA SER A 42 1.23 13.03 -10.16
C SER A 42 -0.21 13.21 -9.69
N ARG A 43 -0.85 12.15 -9.19
CA ARG A 43 -2.18 12.23 -8.59
C ARG A 43 -2.15 12.82 -7.19
N TRP A 44 -1.19 12.41 -6.36
CA TRP A 44 -1.02 12.96 -5.00
C TRP A 44 -0.86 14.50 -5.03
N ARG A 45 -0.12 15.04 -6.00
CA ARG A 45 0.06 16.49 -6.17
C ARG A 45 -1.20 17.26 -6.59
N GLN A 46 -2.20 16.57 -7.13
CA GLN A 46 -3.47 17.17 -7.56
C GLN A 46 -4.56 17.09 -6.49
N GLN A 47 -4.30 16.40 -5.37
CA GLN A 47 -5.24 16.27 -4.26
C GLN A 47 -5.39 17.60 -3.51
N THR A 48 -6.60 17.84 -3.05
CA THR A 48 -6.92 18.97 -2.18
C THR A 48 -6.53 18.67 -0.73
N GLU A 49 -6.47 19.70 0.11
CA GLU A 49 -6.26 19.52 1.54
C GLU A 49 -7.32 18.59 2.17
N GLU A 50 -8.58 18.70 1.75
CA GLU A 50 -9.63 17.81 2.22
C GLU A 50 -9.40 16.36 1.79
N ASP A 51 -8.92 16.11 0.57
CA ASP A 51 -8.59 14.75 0.11
C ASP A 51 -7.47 14.12 0.96
N HIS A 52 -6.47 14.91 1.37
CA HIS A 52 -5.40 14.46 2.26
C HIS A 52 -5.91 14.17 3.67
N LEU A 53 -6.77 15.03 4.21
CA LEU A 53 -7.41 14.80 5.50
C LEU A 53 -8.28 13.54 5.47
N ASP A 54 -9.02 13.36 4.38
CA ASP A 54 -9.86 12.19 4.18
C ASP A 54 -9.04 10.90 4.09
N HIS A 55 -7.97 10.89 3.29
CA HIS A 55 -7.04 9.76 3.23
C HIS A 55 -6.43 9.45 4.59
N SER A 56 -5.97 10.47 5.32
CA SER A 56 -5.41 10.31 6.67
C SER A 56 -6.42 9.66 7.62
N ARG A 57 -7.68 10.12 7.65
CA ARG A 57 -8.77 9.50 8.45
C ARG A 57 -8.99 8.04 8.05
N HIS A 58 -9.07 7.75 6.75
CA HIS A 58 -9.27 6.39 6.24
C HIS A 58 -8.19 5.41 6.69
N VAL A 59 -6.91 5.82 6.58
CA VAL A 59 -5.77 5.00 7.00
C VAL A 59 -5.73 4.89 8.52
N ALA A 60 -5.90 6.00 9.23
CA ALA A 60 -5.87 6.04 10.69
C ALA A 60 -6.93 5.14 11.31
N TYR A 61 -8.20 5.28 10.95
CA TYR A 61 -9.29 4.53 11.57
C TYR A 61 -9.20 3.03 11.28
N ARG A 62 -8.71 2.64 10.10
CA ARG A 62 -8.38 1.25 9.79
C ARG A 62 -7.21 0.74 10.64
N GLY A 63 -6.19 1.56 10.84
CA GLY A 63 -5.05 1.24 11.72
C GLY A 63 -5.45 1.08 13.19
N LEU A 64 -6.38 1.91 13.68
CA LEU A 64 -6.93 1.78 15.03
C LEU A 64 -7.62 0.42 15.23
N LEU A 65 -8.39 -0.03 14.23
CA LEU A 65 -9.00 -1.37 14.27
C LEU A 65 -7.96 -2.48 14.28
N GLU A 66 -6.90 -2.37 13.48
CA GLU A 66 -5.80 -3.35 13.47
C GLU A 66 -5.04 -3.38 14.80
N LEU A 67 -4.85 -2.22 15.44
CA LEU A 67 -4.23 -2.15 16.77
C LEU A 67 -5.13 -2.74 17.86
N ALA A 68 -6.45 -2.51 17.76
CA ALA A 68 -7.43 -3.12 18.65
C ALA A 68 -7.54 -4.64 18.43
N ASP A 69 -7.23 -5.14 17.23
CA ASP A 69 -7.23 -6.57 16.83
C ASP A 69 -6.05 -7.36 17.42
N CYS A 70 -5.05 -6.71 18.04
CA CYS A 70 -3.91 -7.37 18.69
C CYS A 70 -4.26 -8.20 19.95
N GLY A 71 -5.55 -8.41 20.27
CA GLY A 71 -5.99 -9.20 21.42
C GLY A 71 -7.30 -10.00 21.26
N ASP A 72 -8.12 -9.77 20.22
CA ASP A 72 -9.37 -10.50 20.00
C ASP A 72 -9.75 -10.50 18.49
N PRO A 73 -9.82 -11.66 17.80
CA PRO A 73 -10.04 -11.78 16.34
C PRO A 73 -11.41 -11.33 15.80
N LEU A 74 -12.10 -10.47 16.55
CA LEU A 74 -13.49 -10.15 16.35
C LEU A 74 -13.73 -8.76 15.75
N LEU A 75 -12.76 -7.84 15.79
CA LEU A 75 -12.83 -6.55 15.08
C LEU A 75 -12.28 -6.69 13.66
N LYS A 76 -13.15 -7.01 12.72
CA LYS A 76 -12.74 -7.32 11.34
C LYS A 76 -12.56 -6.04 10.52
N ARG A 77 -11.32 -5.72 10.12
CA ARG A 77 -11.02 -4.69 9.10
C ARG A 77 -11.86 -4.86 7.82
N LYS A 78 -12.27 -6.09 7.47
CA LYS A 78 -13.09 -6.36 6.27
C LYS A 78 -14.48 -5.68 6.30
N LEU A 79 -15.02 -5.35 7.47
CA LEU A 79 -16.33 -4.68 7.60
C LEU A 79 -16.29 -3.19 7.25
N VAL A 80 -15.09 -2.62 7.18
CA VAL A 80 -14.84 -1.18 7.02
C VAL A 80 -15.16 -0.64 5.62
N ARG A 81 -15.51 -1.50 4.66
CA ARG A 81 -15.74 -1.10 3.26
C ARG A 81 -16.98 -0.22 3.05
N LYS A 82 -17.94 -0.26 4.00
CA LYS A 82 -19.18 0.53 3.96
C LYS A 82 -19.21 1.62 5.03
N CYS A 83 -18.10 1.84 5.72
CA CYS A 83 -18.06 2.82 6.79
C CYS A 83 -17.91 4.24 6.23
N ASP A 84 -18.54 5.18 6.90
CA ASP A 84 -18.34 6.60 6.70
C ASP A 84 -17.15 7.07 7.56
N PHE A 85 -16.22 7.80 6.95
CA PHE A 85 -14.98 8.27 7.56
C PHE A 85 -14.93 9.79 7.76
N SER A 86 -16.06 10.48 7.59
CA SER A 86 -16.16 11.93 7.80
C SER A 86 -15.71 12.37 9.20
N SER A 87 -16.02 11.57 10.21
CA SER A 87 -15.57 11.78 11.59
C SER A 87 -15.37 10.45 12.30
N PHE A 88 -14.65 10.48 13.43
CA PHE A 88 -14.43 9.30 14.24
C PHE A 88 -15.75 8.76 14.82
N ASP A 89 -16.66 9.63 15.27
CA ASP A 89 -17.98 9.24 15.77
C ASP A 89 -18.84 8.59 14.67
N THR A 90 -18.90 9.21 13.48
CA THR A 90 -19.62 8.65 12.33
C THR A 90 -19.07 7.28 11.97
N PHE A 91 -17.74 7.14 11.98
CA PHE A 91 -17.06 5.88 11.75
C PHE A 91 -17.47 4.80 12.76
N LEU A 92 -17.44 5.09 14.06
CA LEU A 92 -17.85 4.14 15.10
C LEU A 92 -19.31 3.72 14.93
N GLN A 93 -20.22 4.67 14.70
CA GLN A 93 -21.64 4.34 14.52
C GLN A 93 -21.88 3.49 13.28
N SER A 94 -21.24 3.81 12.17
CA SER A 94 -21.36 3.05 10.92
C SER A 94 -20.74 1.65 11.03
N TYR A 95 -19.58 1.53 11.68
CA TYR A 95 -18.90 0.25 11.88
C TYR A 95 -19.73 -0.71 12.74
N PHE A 96 -20.20 -0.25 13.89
CA PHE A 96 -20.93 -1.10 14.83
C PHE A 96 -22.38 -1.39 14.38
N SER A 97 -23.04 -0.47 13.68
CA SER A 97 -24.38 -0.73 13.10
C SER A 97 -24.37 -1.81 12.02
N THR A 98 -23.24 -1.98 11.32
CA THR A 98 -23.09 -3.00 10.26
C THR A 98 -22.71 -4.38 10.83
N SER A 99 -22.45 -4.48 12.14
CA SER A 99 -21.88 -5.66 12.76
C SER A 99 -22.91 -6.44 13.59
N HIS A 100 -22.85 -7.77 13.55
CA HIS A 100 -23.66 -8.65 14.41
C HIS A 100 -23.00 -8.86 15.80
N PHE A 101 -22.47 -7.79 16.41
CA PHE A 101 -21.85 -7.88 17.73
C PHE A 101 -22.89 -7.78 18.84
N SER A 102 -22.62 -8.37 20.00
CA SER A 102 -23.43 -8.19 21.22
C SER A 102 -23.27 -6.77 21.78
N GLU A 103 -24.27 -6.28 22.52
CA GLU A 103 -24.24 -4.93 23.12
C GLU A 103 -23.03 -4.69 24.03
N GLU A 104 -22.65 -5.70 24.83
CA GLU A 104 -21.47 -5.66 25.69
C GLU A 104 -20.18 -5.43 24.88
N LYS A 105 -20.10 -6.07 23.72
CA LYS A 105 -18.93 -5.99 22.83
C LYS A 105 -18.88 -4.72 22.00
N ILE A 106 -20.04 -4.20 21.62
CA ILE A 106 -20.14 -2.87 21.02
C ILE A 106 -19.62 -1.84 22.03
N SER A 107 -20.03 -1.95 23.29
CA SER A 107 -19.62 -1.02 24.34
C SER A 107 -18.12 -1.10 24.63
N SER A 108 -17.57 -2.30 24.83
CA SER A 108 -16.13 -2.49 25.07
C SER A 108 -15.28 -2.11 23.86
N GLY A 109 -15.72 -2.43 22.65
CA GLY A 109 -15.04 -2.07 21.40
C GLY A 109 -15.03 -0.57 21.15
N LYS A 110 -16.15 0.14 21.39
CA LYS A 110 -16.20 1.60 21.30
C LYS A 110 -15.25 2.26 22.31
N LEU A 111 -15.21 1.77 23.54
CA LEU A 111 -14.29 2.28 24.56
C LEU A 111 -12.82 2.11 24.12
N ALA A 112 -12.42 0.89 23.75
CA ALA A 112 -11.06 0.60 23.33
C ALA A 112 -10.62 1.43 22.11
N LEU A 113 -11.50 1.59 21.11
CA LEU A 113 -11.19 2.42 19.93
C LEU A 113 -11.10 3.90 20.28
N THR A 114 -11.93 4.39 21.21
CA THR A 114 -11.90 5.79 21.67
C THR A 114 -10.60 6.09 22.42
N ASP A 115 -10.12 5.16 23.24
CA ASP A 115 -8.84 5.28 23.95
C ASP A 115 -7.67 5.33 22.95
N LEU A 116 -7.66 4.44 21.95
CA LEU A 116 -6.64 4.43 20.90
C LEU A 116 -6.70 5.71 20.05
N TYR A 117 -7.89 6.17 19.68
CA TYR A 117 -8.06 7.43 18.96
C TYR A 117 -7.50 8.60 19.76
N THR A 118 -7.86 8.71 21.04
CA THR A 118 -7.37 9.80 21.91
C THR A 118 -5.85 9.78 22.04
N LYS A 119 -5.27 8.58 22.10
CA LYS A 119 -3.82 8.38 22.20
C LYS A 119 -3.05 8.80 20.93
N TYR A 120 -3.59 8.51 19.74
CA TYR A 120 -2.84 8.64 18.48
C TYR A 120 -3.34 9.73 17.52
N LYS A 121 -4.45 10.42 17.82
CA LYS A 121 -5.04 11.43 16.92
C LYS A 121 -4.05 12.50 16.45
N ASP A 122 -3.13 12.93 17.32
CA ASP A 122 -2.15 13.98 17.01
C ASP A 122 -1.03 13.48 16.07
N ASP A 123 -0.86 12.17 15.98
CA ASP A 123 0.09 11.50 15.08
C ASP A 123 -0.50 11.23 13.70
N PHE A 124 -1.81 11.38 13.48
CA PHE A 124 -2.44 11.09 12.18
C PHE A 124 -1.89 11.94 11.04
N ARG A 125 -1.39 13.15 11.36
CA ARG A 125 -0.67 14.00 10.39
C ARG A 125 0.57 13.33 9.80
N LEU A 126 1.20 12.41 10.54
CA LEU A 126 2.39 11.69 10.06
C LEU A 126 2.04 10.76 8.89
N ILE A 127 0.78 10.31 8.77
CA ILE A 127 0.34 9.43 7.68
C ILE A 127 0.59 10.09 6.32
N GLU A 128 0.26 11.37 6.16
CA GLU A 128 0.50 12.07 4.90
C GLU A 128 1.99 12.30 4.64
N ILE A 129 2.79 12.50 5.69
CA ILE A 129 4.26 12.63 5.55
C ILE A 129 4.85 11.30 5.03
N PHE A 130 4.46 10.18 5.63
CA PHE A 130 4.89 8.86 5.16
C PHE A 130 4.37 8.55 3.76
N THR A 131 3.13 8.93 3.45
CA THR A 131 2.53 8.75 2.12
C THR A 131 3.27 9.59 1.07
N ALA A 132 3.64 10.83 1.39
CA ALA A 132 4.48 11.67 0.53
C ALA A 132 5.82 10.99 0.23
N LEU A 133 6.51 10.49 1.26
CA LEU A 133 7.77 9.74 1.08
C LEU A 133 7.57 8.50 0.20
N GLN A 134 6.48 7.76 0.39
CA GLN A 134 6.14 6.63 -0.47
C GLN A 134 5.98 7.05 -1.93
N THR A 135 5.25 8.14 -2.21
CA THR A 135 5.06 8.62 -3.60
C THR A 135 6.35 9.09 -4.26
N LEU A 136 7.36 9.53 -3.48
CA LEU A 136 8.67 9.90 -4.00
C LEU A 136 9.52 8.68 -4.36
N VAL A 137 9.42 7.60 -3.57
CA VAL A 137 10.19 6.37 -3.77
C VAL A 137 9.55 5.44 -4.81
N GLN A 138 8.21 5.44 -4.90
CA GLN A 138 7.44 4.62 -5.84
C GLN A 138 8.00 4.60 -7.28
N PRO A 139 8.27 5.74 -7.96
CA PRO A 139 8.71 5.73 -9.35
C PRO A 139 10.12 5.14 -9.52
N VAL A 140 10.96 5.19 -8.48
CA VAL A 140 12.29 4.57 -8.49
C VAL A 140 12.16 3.05 -8.48
N ILE A 141 11.33 2.52 -7.61
CA ILE A 141 11.07 1.07 -7.51
C ILE A 141 10.37 0.57 -8.78
N GLU A 142 9.36 1.30 -9.26
CA GLU A 142 8.65 0.97 -10.48
C GLU A 142 9.62 0.90 -11.67
N SER A 143 10.45 1.95 -11.85
CA SER A 143 11.44 1.99 -12.92
C SER A 143 12.43 0.83 -12.83
N LEU A 144 12.93 0.50 -11.64
CA LEU A 144 13.84 -0.63 -11.42
C LEU A 144 13.20 -1.94 -11.90
N ILE A 145 11.95 -2.19 -11.49
CA ILE A 145 11.21 -3.40 -11.86
C ILE A 145 11.02 -3.45 -13.38
N TYR A 146 10.53 -2.38 -14.01
CA TYR A 146 10.28 -2.36 -15.45
C TYR A 146 11.55 -2.56 -16.29
N HIS A 147 12.67 -1.95 -15.90
CA HIS A 147 13.93 -2.08 -16.63
C HIS A 147 14.52 -3.48 -16.49
N ASP A 148 14.51 -4.06 -15.29
CA ASP A 148 14.96 -5.44 -15.09
C ASP A 148 14.13 -6.43 -15.92
N ARG A 149 12.81 -6.25 -15.95
CA ARG A 149 11.87 -7.05 -16.75
C ARG A 149 12.15 -6.94 -18.25
N LEU A 150 12.41 -5.73 -18.73
CA LEU A 150 12.73 -5.47 -20.13
C LEU A 150 14.07 -6.11 -20.52
N LEU A 151 15.08 -6.07 -19.65
CA LEU A 151 16.34 -6.77 -19.86
C LEU A 151 16.15 -8.28 -19.89
N TRP A 152 15.40 -8.84 -18.95
CA TRP A 152 15.09 -10.27 -18.92
C TRP A 152 14.45 -10.73 -20.24
N LEU A 153 13.47 -9.99 -20.77
CA LEU A 153 12.84 -10.32 -22.06
C LEU A 153 13.84 -10.29 -23.23
N ARG A 154 14.76 -9.33 -23.25
CA ARG A 154 15.81 -9.29 -24.28
C ARG A 154 16.74 -10.49 -24.18
N GLU A 155 17.09 -10.90 -22.97
CA GLU A 155 17.88 -12.12 -22.71
C GLU A 155 17.15 -13.39 -23.18
N GLN A 156 15.81 -13.41 -23.17
CA GLN A 156 15.00 -14.50 -23.74
C GLN A 156 14.91 -14.46 -25.27
N GLY A 157 15.58 -13.53 -25.95
CA GLY A 157 15.61 -13.41 -27.41
C GLY A 157 14.54 -12.48 -28.01
N TYR A 158 13.76 -11.79 -27.19
CA TYR A 158 12.82 -10.79 -27.69
C TYR A 158 13.55 -9.48 -28.04
N SER A 159 13.63 -9.16 -29.34
CA SER A 159 14.36 -7.98 -29.83
C SER A 159 13.52 -6.69 -29.79
N ASN A 160 12.21 -6.78 -29.99
CA ASN A 160 11.30 -5.63 -30.00
C ASN A 160 10.50 -5.55 -28.70
N VAL A 161 11.19 -5.15 -27.62
CA VAL A 161 10.62 -4.95 -26.28
C VAL A 161 10.70 -3.47 -25.92
N LYS A 162 9.57 -2.89 -25.53
CA LYS A 162 9.45 -1.47 -25.14
C LYS A 162 8.60 -1.31 -23.89
N ILE A 163 8.93 -0.30 -23.09
CA ILE A 163 8.05 0.22 -22.05
C ILE A 163 7.29 1.38 -22.66
N VAL A 164 5.96 1.34 -22.62
CA VAL A 164 5.10 2.39 -23.18
C VAL A 164 4.12 2.90 -22.14
N PRO A 165 3.84 4.21 -22.11
CA PRO A 165 2.73 4.73 -21.34
C PRO A 165 1.41 4.35 -22.02
N VAL A 166 0.54 3.63 -21.33
CA VAL A 166 -0.80 3.20 -21.77
C VAL A 166 -1.92 4.09 -21.23
N PHE A 167 -1.71 4.75 -20.09
CA PHE A 167 -2.73 5.62 -19.48
C PHE A 167 -2.15 6.97 -19.07
N ASN A 168 -3.04 7.94 -18.88
CA ASN A 168 -2.67 9.18 -18.20
C ASN A 168 -2.36 8.86 -16.73
N GLU A 169 -1.15 9.19 -16.29
CA GLU A 169 -0.66 8.96 -14.93
C GLU A 169 -1.53 9.61 -13.85
N ALA A 170 -2.19 10.73 -14.16
CA ALA A 170 -3.12 11.40 -13.25
C ALA A 170 -4.44 10.61 -13.06
N VAL A 171 -4.79 9.74 -14.01
CA VAL A 171 -6.03 8.97 -14.02
C VAL A 171 -5.80 7.53 -13.53
N SER A 172 -4.69 6.92 -13.93
CA SER A 172 -4.33 5.57 -13.54
C SER A 172 -2.86 5.51 -13.12
N PRO A 173 -2.57 5.06 -11.89
CA PRO A 173 -1.19 4.86 -11.46
C PRO A 173 -0.51 3.70 -12.19
N ARG A 174 -1.27 2.85 -12.90
CA ARG A 174 -0.74 1.80 -13.77
C ARG A 174 -0.52 2.35 -15.18
N ASN A 175 0.28 3.39 -15.32
CA ASN A 175 0.46 4.08 -16.60
C ASN A 175 1.44 3.36 -17.54
N LEU A 176 2.36 2.52 -17.05
CA LEU A 176 3.34 1.83 -17.88
C LEU A 176 2.90 0.41 -18.26
N ALA A 177 3.27 -0.01 -19.45
CA ALA A 177 3.14 -1.39 -19.91
C ALA A 177 4.42 -1.85 -20.63
N ILE A 178 4.80 -3.11 -20.44
CA ILE A 178 5.82 -3.76 -21.25
C ILE A 178 5.13 -4.39 -22.45
N VAL A 179 5.54 -3.98 -23.64
CA VAL A 179 5.03 -4.51 -24.90
C VAL A 179 6.14 -5.28 -25.60
N VAL A 180 5.80 -6.51 -25.99
CA VAL A 180 6.65 -7.39 -26.81
C VAL A 180 5.96 -7.56 -28.14
N ILE A 181 6.62 -7.16 -29.22
CA ILE A 181 6.12 -7.34 -30.58
C ILE A 181 6.89 -8.52 -31.17
N LYS A 182 6.15 -9.57 -31.56
CA LYS A 182 6.70 -10.72 -32.27
C LYS A 182 6.93 -10.39 -33.73
#